data_AF-A0A830EAF3-F1
#
_entry.id   AF-A0A830EAF3-F1
#
_cell.length_a   1.000
_cell.length_b   1.000
_cell.length_c   1.000
_cell.angle_alpha   90.00
_cell.angle_beta   90.00
_cell.angle_gamma   90.00
#
_symmetry.space_group_name_H-M   'P 1'
#
loop_
_entity.id
_entity.type
_entity.pdbx_description
1 polymer ?
#
loop_
_entity_poly.entity_id
_entity_poly.type
_entity_poly.pdbx_seq_one_letter_code
_entity_poly.pdbx_strand_id
1 'polypeptide(L)'
;MTTEPTATRVVVSFPDELSAWGRDQLTTDHFVTYLRRVHEDAAPGDEWEEFLDVGCCGDALTLTLRVEELDPADATHVGEGTAVEFVEREGSVHGGWCVQSADGPVSSTGKQR
;
A
#
# COMPACT_ATOMS: atom_id res chain seq x y z
N MET A 1 26.24 20.29 -9.21
CA MET A 1 25.56 19.02 -8.91
C MET A 1 24.98 19.22 -7.52
N THR A 2 23.71 19.60 -7.44
CA THR A 2 23.03 19.71 -6.15
C THR A 2 22.68 18.30 -5.76
N THR A 3 23.34 17.75 -4.75
CA THR A 3 22.95 16.46 -4.18
C THR A 3 21.64 16.70 -3.46
N GLU A 4 20.57 16.08 -3.93
CA GLU A 4 19.27 16.19 -3.29
C GLU A 4 19.35 15.56 -1.89
N PRO A 5 18.91 16.28 -0.84
CA PRO A 5 18.96 15.76 0.51
C PRO A 5 18.12 14.47 0.61
N THR A 6 18.77 13.39 1.06
CA THR A 6 18.13 12.07 1.20
C THR A 6 17.47 11.93 2.56
N ALA A 7 16.21 11.50 2.57
CA ALA A 7 15.46 11.23 3.77
C ALA A 7 16.00 9.98 4.48
N THR A 8 16.17 10.06 5.79
CA THR A 8 16.41 8.89 6.64
C THR A 8 15.12 8.16 6.96
N ARG A 9 13.99 8.87 6.95
CA ARG A 9 12.64 8.35 7.17
C ARG A 9 11.60 9.09 6.33
N VAL A 10 10.62 8.36 5.82
CA VAL A 10 9.41 8.88 5.19
C VAL A 10 8.19 8.32 5.91
N VAL A 11 7.23 9.19 6.22
CA VAL A 11 5.93 8.81 6.78
C VAL A 11 4.90 8.85 5.66
N VAL A 12 4.24 7.71 5.45
CA VAL A 12 3.26 7.53 4.39
C VAL A 12 1.94 7.13 5.01
N SER A 13 0.86 7.81 4.65
CA SER A 13 -0.47 7.45 5.11
C SER A 13 -1.17 6.50 4.14
N PHE A 14 -1.98 5.60 4.69
CA PHE A 14 -2.86 4.71 3.94
C PHE A 14 -4.31 4.85 4.44
N PRO A 15 -5.32 4.60 3.59
CA PRO A 15 -6.73 4.71 3.96
C PRO A 15 -7.14 3.72 5.06
N ASP A 16 -7.96 4.16 6.01
CA ASP A 16 -8.46 3.39 7.15
C ASP A 16 -9.43 2.26 6.75
N GLU A 17 -10.04 2.35 5.56
CA GLU A 17 -10.81 1.25 4.96
C GLU A 17 -9.93 0.04 4.56
N LEU A 18 -8.59 0.16 4.62
CA LEU A 18 -7.70 -0.94 4.31
C LEU A 18 -7.82 -2.06 5.33
N SER A 19 -8.20 -3.25 4.86
CA SER A 19 -8.25 -4.45 5.70
C SER A 19 -6.90 -4.78 6.36
N ALA A 20 -6.94 -5.49 7.49
CA ALA A 20 -5.73 -5.94 8.17
C ALA A 20 -4.81 -6.76 7.25
N TRP A 21 -5.37 -7.60 6.37
CA TRP A 21 -4.59 -8.33 5.37
C TRP A 21 -3.86 -7.39 4.40
N GLY A 22 -4.56 -6.35 3.91
CA GLY A 22 -3.96 -5.34 3.05
C GLY A 22 -2.82 -4.60 3.76
N ARG A 23 -3.01 -4.30 5.05
CA ARG A 23 -1.97 -3.68 5.90
C ARG A 23 -0.74 -4.59 6.04
N ASP A 24 -0.92 -5.89 6.30
CA ASP A 24 0.20 -6.85 6.37
C ASP A 24 1.02 -6.85 5.08
N GLN A 25 0.35 -6.91 3.92
CA GLN A 25 1.01 -6.85 2.60
C GLN A 25 1.82 -5.56 2.42
N LEU A 26 1.22 -4.42 2.79
CA LEU A 26 1.80 -3.09 2.68
C LEU A 26 3.07 -2.93 3.54
N THR A 27 3.12 -3.60 4.69
CA THR A 27 4.28 -3.60 5.59
C THR A 27 5.35 -4.64 5.26
N THR A 28 5.16 -5.46 4.22
CA THR A 28 6.15 -6.49 3.88
C THR A 28 7.40 -5.88 3.26
N ASP A 29 8.59 -6.42 3.58
CA ASP A 29 9.88 -5.92 3.09
C ASP A 29 9.95 -5.74 1.56
N HIS A 30 9.34 -6.66 0.80
CA HIS A 30 9.35 -6.57 -0.66
C HIS A 30 8.55 -5.38 -1.18
N PHE A 31 7.42 -5.06 -0.55
CA PHE A 31 6.60 -3.91 -0.92
C PHE A 31 7.28 -2.60 -0.53
N VAL A 32 7.87 -2.53 0.66
CA VAL A 32 8.66 -1.38 1.11
C VAL A 32 9.87 -1.14 0.20
N THR A 33 10.57 -2.22 -0.20
CA THR A 33 11.69 -2.13 -1.14
C THR A 33 11.22 -1.63 -2.51
N TYR A 34 10.06 -2.10 -2.97
CA TYR A 34 9.45 -1.64 -4.21
C TYR A 34 9.11 -0.15 -4.15
N LEU A 35 8.46 0.33 -3.07
CA LEU A 35 8.10 1.74 -2.90
C LEU A 35 9.33 2.65 -3.00
N ARG A 36 10.41 2.32 -2.28
CA ARG A 36 11.68 3.10 -2.33
C ARG A 36 12.27 3.20 -3.72
N ARG A 37 12.08 2.15 -4.53
CA ARG A 37 12.65 2.05 -5.87
C ARG A 37 11.81 2.79 -6.91
N VAL A 38 10.49 2.87 -6.71
CA VAL A 38 9.58 3.51 -7.66
C VAL A 38 9.42 4.99 -7.35
N HIS A 39 9.39 5.35 -6.07
CA HIS A 39 9.24 6.73 -5.59
C HIS A 39 10.57 7.25 -5.06
N GLU A 40 11.54 7.44 -5.95
CA GLU A 40 12.87 7.96 -5.60
C GLU A 40 12.81 9.43 -5.14
N ASP A 41 11.78 10.18 -5.57
CA ASP A 41 11.53 11.55 -5.17
C ASP A 41 10.19 11.66 -4.45
N ALA A 42 10.14 12.46 -3.38
CA ALA A 42 8.96 12.64 -2.57
C ALA A 42 8.90 14.04 -1.97
N ALA A 43 7.68 14.57 -1.87
CA ALA A 43 7.36 15.77 -1.11
C ALA A 43 6.11 15.54 -0.24
N PRO A 44 6.00 16.22 0.93
CA PRO A 44 4.79 16.15 1.73
C PRO A 44 3.56 16.58 0.92
N GLY A 45 2.53 15.74 0.93
CA GLY A 45 1.31 15.90 0.15
C GLY A 45 1.27 15.12 -1.17
N ASP A 46 2.39 14.54 -1.62
CA ASP A 46 2.39 13.69 -2.81
C ASP A 46 1.51 12.45 -2.60
N GLU A 47 0.73 12.12 -3.62
CA GLU A 47 -0.15 10.97 -3.64
C GLU A 47 0.39 9.90 -4.59
N TRP A 48 0.51 8.67 -4.09
CA TRP A 48 1.00 7.52 -4.85
C TRP A 48 -0.14 6.51 -5.03
N GLU A 49 -0.52 6.26 -6.29
CA GLU A 49 -1.49 5.24 -6.63
C GLU A 49 -0.80 3.87 -6.69
N GLU A 50 -1.13 2.99 -5.75
CA GLU A 50 -0.48 1.70 -5.57
C GLU A 50 -1.46 0.55 -5.66
N PHE A 51 -0.95 -0.62 -6.06
CA PHE A 51 -1.72 -1.85 -6.19
C PHE A 51 -1.09 -2.98 -5.38
N LEU A 52 -1.88 -3.59 -4.50
CA LEU A 52 -1.52 -4.83 -3.80
C LEU A 52 -2.09 -6.02 -4.58
N ASP A 53 -1.20 -6.85 -5.12
CA ASP A 53 -1.59 -8.07 -5.82
C ASP A 53 -1.97 -9.18 -4.81
N VAL A 54 -3.24 -9.60 -4.81
CA VAL A 54 -3.76 -10.71 -3.98
C VAL A 54 -3.43 -12.10 -4.57
N GLY A 55 -2.76 -12.17 -5.72
CA GLY A 55 -2.36 -13.41 -6.37
C GLY A 55 -3.40 -14.04 -7.30
N CYS A 56 -3.14 -15.29 -7.70
CA CYS A 56 -3.66 -15.97 -8.89
C CYS A 56 -5.20 -16.06 -9.04
N CYS A 57 -5.96 -15.79 -7.98
CA CYS A 57 -7.43 -15.92 -8.00
C CYS A 57 -8.19 -14.59 -7.87
N GLY A 58 -7.50 -13.46 -8.04
CA GLY A 58 -8.11 -12.23 -8.55
C GLY A 58 -8.64 -11.29 -7.47
N ASP A 59 -7.90 -10.20 -7.29
CA ASP A 59 -8.34 -8.81 -7.16
C ASP A 59 -7.16 -7.95 -6.71
N ALA A 60 -6.72 -7.00 -7.54
CA ALA A 60 -5.77 -6.00 -7.08
C ALA A 60 -6.52 -5.02 -6.17
N LEU A 61 -6.01 -4.79 -4.95
CA LEU A 61 -6.46 -3.66 -4.15
C LEU A 61 -5.71 -2.43 -4.65
N THR A 62 -6.44 -1.45 -5.18
CA THR A 62 -5.89 -0.14 -5.53
C THR A 62 -6.11 0.81 -4.37
N LEU A 63 -5.05 1.46 -3.91
CA LEU A 63 -5.13 2.44 -2.85
C LEU A 63 -4.26 3.66 -3.19
N THR A 64 -4.61 4.78 -2.57
CA THR A 64 -3.83 6.01 -2.66
C THR A 64 -3.06 6.18 -1.37
N LEU A 65 -1.75 5.97 -1.43
CA LEU A 65 -0.83 6.36 -0.39
C LEU A 65 -0.57 7.86 -0.46
N ARG A 66 -0.28 8.50 0.65
CA ARG A 66 0.12 9.91 0.67
C ARG A 66 1.35 10.13 1.53
N VAL A 67 2.31 10.89 1.04
CA VAL A 67 3.47 11.30 1.83
C VAL A 67 3.03 12.35 2.83
N GLU A 68 3.18 12.06 4.12
CA GLU A 68 2.84 13.00 5.19
C GLU A 68 4.06 13.83 5.60
N GLU A 69 5.22 13.18 5.72
CA GLU A 69 6.42 13.80 6.24
C GLU A 69 7.69 13.09 5.73
N LEU A 70 8.76 13.86 5.60
CA LEU A 70 10.12 13.38 5.36
C LEU A 70 11.02 13.87 6.48
N ASP A 71 11.97 13.03 6.90
CA ASP A 71 13.03 13.41 7.84
C ASP A 71 14.41 13.23 7.21
N PRO A 72 15.27 14.26 7.16
CA PRO A 72 14.99 15.64 7.61
C PRO A 72 13.93 16.34 6.72
N ALA A 73 13.26 17.36 7.25
CA ALA A 73 12.11 18.01 6.57
C ALA A 73 12.45 18.69 5.23
N ASP A 74 13.73 18.97 4.97
CA ASP A 74 14.22 19.50 3.69
C ASP A 74 14.61 18.41 2.69
N ALA A 75 14.54 17.13 3.06
CA ALA A 75 14.78 16.01 2.17
C ALA A 75 13.76 15.95 1.04
N THR A 76 14.23 15.58 -0.14
CA THR A 76 13.40 15.38 -1.34
C THR A 76 13.59 14.01 -1.98
N HIS A 77 14.58 13.25 -1.52
CA HIS A 77 14.97 11.96 -2.10
C HIS A 77 14.72 10.80 -1.11
N VAL A 78 14.13 9.71 -1.60
CA VAL A 78 13.93 8.44 -0.90
C VAL A 78 14.90 7.42 -1.46
N GLY A 79 15.83 6.96 -0.62
CA GLY A 79 16.85 5.99 -1.01
C GLY A 79 16.59 4.58 -0.46
N GLU A 80 17.45 3.63 -0.84
CA GLU A 80 17.36 2.23 -0.40
C GLU A 80 17.39 2.08 1.14
N GLY A 81 18.05 3.01 1.84
CA GLY A 81 18.18 3.04 3.30
C GLY A 81 17.09 3.82 4.04
N THR A 82 16.15 4.48 3.34
CA THR A 82 15.13 5.33 3.96
C THR A 82 14.07 4.49 4.68
N ALA A 83 13.91 4.65 5.99
CA ALA A 83 12.84 3.95 6.72
C ALA A 83 11.46 4.41 6.21
N VAL A 84 10.56 3.48 5.94
CA VAL A 84 9.17 3.80 5.55
C VAL A 84 8.29 3.47 6.74
N GLU A 85 7.57 4.47 7.23
CA GLU A 85 6.60 4.30 8.30
C GLU A 85 5.19 4.56 7.80
N PHE A 86 4.25 3.73 8.24
CA PHE A 86 2.87 3.78 7.79
C PHE A 86 1.92 4.28 8.87
N VAL A 87 1.08 5.25 8.53
CA VAL A 87 0.05 5.80 9.40
C VAL A 87 -1.33 5.70 8.76
N GLU A 88 -2.38 5.57 9.56
CA GLU A 88 -3.75 5.52 9.06
C GLU A 88 -4.26 6.95 8.79
N ARG A 89 -4.98 7.14 7.67
CA ARG A 89 -5.74 8.35 7.37
C ARG A 89 -7.18 8.00 6.98
N GLU A 90 -8.09 8.94 7.18
CA GLU A 90 -9.43 8.84 6.59
C GLU A 90 -9.33 8.79 5.06
N GLY A 91 -9.89 7.76 4.44
CA GLY A 91 -9.90 7.61 2.99
C GLY A 91 -10.48 6.28 2.52
N SER A 92 -10.73 6.16 1.21
CA SER A 92 -11.32 4.96 0.62
C SER A 92 -10.29 4.09 -0.09
N VAL A 93 -10.51 2.77 -0.07
CA VAL A 93 -9.78 1.79 -0.88
C VAL A 93 -10.65 1.40 -2.08
N HIS A 94 -10.06 1.33 -3.27
CA HIS A 94 -10.76 0.95 -4.49
C HIS A 94 -10.27 -0.41 -5.00
N GLY A 95 -11.19 -1.32 -5.30
CA GLY A 95 -10.83 -2.68 -5.65
C GLY A 95 -10.79 -3.60 -4.43
N GLY A 96 -10.93 -4.90 -4.70
CA GLY A 96 -11.27 -5.90 -3.69
C GLY A 96 -12.59 -6.58 -4.02
N TRP A 97 -12.59 -7.90 -3.85
CA TRP A 97 -13.66 -8.83 -4.17
C TRP A 97 -14.99 -8.45 -3.51
N CYS A 98 -15.87 -7.80 -4.28
CA CYS A 98 -17.27 -7.58 -3.96
C CYS A 98 -18.11 -8.84 -4.25
N VAL A 99 -17.61 -10.04 -3.91
CA VAL A 99 -18.27 -11.30 -4.25
C VAL A 99 -18.50 -12.14 -2.98
N GLN A 100 -19.76 -12.11 -2.54
CA GLN A 100 -20.38 -13.04 -1.58
C GLN A 100 -20.08 -12.88 -0.08
N SER A 101 -20.49 -11.75 0.51
CA SER A 101 -21.02 -11.78 1.88
C SER A 101 -22.56 -11.69 1.83
N ALA A 102 -23.21 -12.85 1.62
CA ALA A 102 -24.57 -13.14 2.07
C ALA A 102 -24.89 -14.64 2.03
N ASP A 103 -24.40 -15.39 1.05
CA ASP A 103 -24.64 -16.85 0.94
C ASP A 103 -23.44 -17.53 0.26
N GLY A 104 -22.52 -18.08 1.07
CA GLY A 104 -21.46 -18.95 0.54
C GLY A 104 -22.04 -20.24 -0.09
N PRO A 105 -21.32 -20.92 -0.99
CA PRO A 105 -21.85 -22.11 -1.66
C PRO A 105 -22.08 -23.24 -0.65
N VAL A 106 -23.35 -23.55 -0.39
CA VAL A 106 -23.73 -24.81 0.25
C VAL A 106 -23.37 -25.97 -0.67
N SER A 107 -22.38 -26.75 -0.26
CA SER A 107 -22.00 -27.98 -0.95
C SER A 107 -23.11 -29.02 -0.78
N SER A 108 -24.13 -29.01 -1.63
CA SER A 108 -25.03 -30.16 -1.76
C SER A 108 -24.35 -31.20 -2.66
N THR A 109 -23.68 -32.17 -2.05
CA THR A 109 -23.30 -33.42 -2.74
C THR A 109 -24.57 -34.16 -3.17
N GLY A 110 -25.07 -33.84 -4.35
CA GLY A 110 -26.14 -34.56 -5.04
C GLY A 110 -25.57 -35.76 -5.78
N LYS A 111 -25.73 -36.94 -5.18
CA LYS A 111 -25.30 -38.25 -5.68
C LYS A 111 -25.99 -38.55 -7.02
N GLN A 112 -25.21 -38.63 -8.11
CA GLN A 112 -25.70 -39.11 -9.40
C GLN A 112 -26.14 -40.59 -9.29
N ARG A 113 -27.31 -40.89 -9.83
CA ARG A 113 -27.80 -42.24 -10.12
C ARG A 113 -28.26 -42.28 -11.57
#